data_AF-A0A7X5U6U8-F1
#
_entry.id   AF-A0A7X5U6U8-F1
#
_cell.length_a   1.000
_cell.length_b   1.000
_cell.length_c   1.000
_cell.angle_alpha   90.00
_cell.angle_beta   90.00
_cell.angle_gamma   90.00
#
_symmetry.space_group_name_H-M   'P 1'
#
loop_
_entity.id
_entity.type
_entity.pdbx_description
1 polymer ?
#
loop_
_entity_poly.entity_id
_entity_poly.type
_entity_poly.pdbx_seq_one_letter_code
_entity_poly.pdbx_strand_id
1 'polypeptide(L)'
;MAVLGVAILSACRTAPAASQPAPVAGFVTDTKAFDAFIGTHPTAAQFHAAYPDVLLVMPNTATTMEIRMNNSRYFPQFDADGRITGGRFQ
;
A
#
# COMPACT_ATOMS: atom_id res chain seq x y z
N MET A 1 15.90 8.56 -50.34
CA MET A 1 16.95 7.61 -49.92
C MET A 1 17.83 8.34 -48.92
N ALA A 2 18.02 7.99 -47.65
CA ALA A 2 17.57 6.90 -46.81
C ALA A 2 17.59 7.42 -45.35
N VAL A 3 16.68 6.92 -44.52
CA VAL A 3 16.52 7.26 -43.10
C VAL A 3 17.45 6.37 -42.26
N LEU A 4 18.23 6.93 -41.33
CA LEU A 4 18.85 6.15 -40.24
C LEU A 4 18.39 6.70 -38.90
N GLY A 5 17.44 5.98 -38.29
CA GLY A 5 16.94 6.21 -36.95
C GLY A 5 17.86 5.60 -35.90
N VAL A 6 18.10 6.35 -34.82
CA VAL A 6 18.79 5.88 -33.63
C VAL A 6 17.73 5.38 -32.65
N ALA A 7 17.64 4.06 -32.50
CA ALA A 7 16.81 3.41 -31.49
C ALA A 7 17.56 3.41 -30.15
N ILE A 8 17.13 4.28 -29.23
CA ILE A 8 17.56 4.25 -27.83
C ILE A 8 16.77 3.13 -27.14
N LEU A 9 17.45 2.03 -26.79
CA LEU A 9 16.85 0.97 -25.97
C LEU A 9 16.69 1.49 -24.54
N SER A 10 15.50 2.02 -24.22
CA SER A 10 15.03 2.18 -22.85
C SER A 10 14.84 0.79 -22.24
N ALA A 11 15.80 0.36 -21.42
CA ALA A 11 15.68 -0.82 -20.59
C ALA A 11 14.64 -0.57 -19.49
N CYS A 12 13.37 -0.86 -19.78
CA CYS A 12 12.36 -1.05 -18.74
C CYS A 12 12.81 -2.24 -17.89
N ARG A 13 13.24 -1.98 -16.65
CA ARG A 13 13.31 -3.00 -15.61
C ARG A 13 11.87 -3.44 -15.30
N THR A 14 11.37 -4.40 -16.08
CA THR A 14 10.21 -5.20 -15.66
C THR A 14 10.66 -6.03 -14.48
N ALA A 15 10.53 -5.48 -13.27
CA ALA A 15 10.42 -6.32 -12.09
C ALA A 15 9.30 -7.33 -12.37
N PRO A 16 9.48 -8.63 -12.06
CA PRO A 16 8.40 -9.58 -12.21
C PRO A 16 7.23 -9.02 -11.39
N ALA A 17 6.10 -8.78 -12.06
CA ALA A 17 4.85 -8.51 -11.39
C ALA A 17 4.52 -9.80 -10.62
N ALA A 18 5.07 -9.92 -9.41
CA ALA A 18 4.55 -10.82 -8.40
C ALA A 18 3.05 -10.53 -8.40
N SER A 19 2.24 -11.54 -8.72
CA SER A 19 0.80 -11.41 -8.90
C SER A 19 0.24 -10.68 -7.68
N GLN A 20 0.06 -9.37 -7.80
CA GLN A 20 -0.38 -8.55 -6.69
C GLN A 20 -1.82 -8.97 -6.43
N PRO A 21 -2.18 -9.35 -5.20
CA PRO A 21 -3.56 -9.65 -4.85
C PRO A 21 -4.47 -8.53 -5.35
N ALA A 22 -5.64 -8.90 -5.86
CA ALA A 22 -6.61 -7.91 -6.31
C ALA A 22 -6.89 -6.92 -5.16
N PRO A 23 -6.96 -5.60 -5.43
CA PRO A 23 -7.23 -4.61 -4.40
C PRO A 23 -8.55 -4.92 -3.67
N VAL A 24 -8.53 -4.81 -2.34
CA VAL A 24 -9.71 -4.95 -1.50
C VAL A 24 -10.40 -3.60 -1.43
N ALA A 25 -11.56 -3.51 -2.08
CA ALA A 25 -12.38 -2.30 -2.07
C ALA A 25 -13.12 -2.13 -0.73
N GLY A 26 -13.31 -0.88 -0.32
CA GLY A 26 -14.00 -0.51 0.90
C GLY A 26 -13.16 -0.70 2.17
N PHE A 27 -13.79 -1.18 3.24
CA PHE A 27 -13.15 -1.34 4.54
C PHE A 27 -12.73 -2.78 4.80
N VAL A 28 -11.82 -2.98 5.75
CA VAL A 28 -11.30 -4.32 6.08
C VAL A 28 -12.38 -5.14 6.78
N THR A 29 -12.88 -6.16 6.09
CA THR A 29 -13.82 -7.16 6.61
C THR A 29 -13.13 -8.46 7.02
N ASP A 30 -12.11 -8.88 6.26
CA ASP A 30 -11.25 -10.03 6.59
C ASP A 30 -10.00 -9.54 7.35
N THR A 31 -10.11 -9.48 8.68
CA THR A 31 -9.01 -9.04 9.55
C THR A 31 -7.85 -10.03 9.52
N LYS A 32 -8.08 -11.32 9.33
CA LYS A 32 -7.01 -12.34 9.30
C LYS A 32 -6.14 -12.18 8.06
N ALA A 33 -6.75 -11.95 6.89
CA ALA A 33 -6.02 -11.67 5.66
C ALA A 33 -5.23 -10.35 5.78
N PHE A 34 -5.82 -9.35 6.44
CA PHE A 34 -5.14 -8.09 6.71
C PHE A 34 -3.93 -8.26 7.64
N ASP A 35 -4.06 -8.97 8.75
CA ASP A 35 -2.95 -9.26 9.67
C ASP A 35 -1.81 -10.01 8.95
N ALA A 36 -2.16 -10.97 8.09
CA ALA A 36 -1.18 -11.68 7.27
C ALA A 36 -0.45 -10.74 6.29
N PHE A 37 -1.18 -9.79 5.69
CA PHE A 37 -0.59 -8.77 4.82
C PHE A 37 0.35 -7.84 5.59
N ILE A 38 -0.05 -7.33 6.77
CA ILE A 38 0.81 -6.50 7.62
C ILE A 38 2.06 -7.28 8.06
N GLY A 39 1.94 -8.58 8.32
CA GLY A 39 3.06 -9.47 8.63
C GLY A 39 4.12 -9.59 7.52
N THR A 40 3.83 -9.16 6.30
CA THR A 40 4.83 -9.06 5.21
C THR A 40 5.70 -7.80 5.28
N HIS A 41 5.43 -6.93 6.25
CA HIS A 41 6.05 -5.63 6.43
C HIS A 41 5.95 -4.74 5.18
N PRO A 42 4.73 -4.40 4.74
CA PRO A 42 4.52 -3.64 3.51
C PRO A 42 4.98 -2.19 3.66
N THR A 43 5.36 -1.57 2.55
CA THR A 43 5.51 -0.10 2.49
C THR A 43 4.15 0.58 2.39
N ALA A 44 4.06 1.88 2.69
CA ALA A 44 2.83 2.66 2.52
C ALA A 44 2.25 2.56 1.09
N ALA A 45 3.11 2.55 0.07
CA ALA A 45 2.67 2.38 -1.32
C ALA A 45 2.06 0.99 -1.58
N GLN A 46 2.64 -0.08 -1.01
CA GLN A 46 2.09 -1.43 -1.11
C GLN A 46 0.76 -1.53 -0.36
N PHE A 47 0.65 -0.89 0.80
CA PHE A 47 -0.61 -0.80 1.55
C PHE A 47 -1.71 -0.16 0.71
N HIS A 48 -1.46 1.02 0.13
CA HIS A 48 -2.44 1.73 -0.67
C HIS A 48 -2.82 0.98 -1.95
N ALA A 49 -1.91 0.18 -2.52
CA ALA A 49 -2.23 -0.67 -3.65
C ALA A 49 -3.19 -1.82 -3.28
N ALA A 50 -3.01 -2.42 -2.10
CA ALA A 50 -3.83 -3.54 -1.63
C ALA A 50 -5.16 -3.10 -0.99
N TYR A 51 -5.17 -1.97 -0.27
CA TYR A 51 -6.32 -1.43 0.47
C TYR A 51 -6.51 0.06 0.14
N PRO A 52 -6.94 0.40 -1.08
CA PRO A 52 -7.01 1.79 -1.56
C PRO A 52 -8.02 2.66 -0.79
N ASP A 53 -9.07 2.05 -0.25
CA ASP A 53 -10.14 2.75 0.46
C ASP A 53 -9.92 2.84 1.98
N VAL A 54 -8.85 2.21 2.49
CA VAL A 54 -8.48 2.26 3.91
C VAL A 54 -7.54 3.43 4.13
N LEU A 55 -7.97 4.38 4.96
CA LEU A 55 -7.15 5.54 5.30
C LEU A 55 -5.95 5.12 6.17
N LEU A 56 -4.74 5.17 5.60
CA LEU A 56 -3.49 4.99 6.32
C LEU A 56 -3.09 6.32 7.00
N VAL A 57 -3.18 6.39 8.32
CA VAL A 57 -2.88 7.62 9.07
C VAL A 57 -1.39 7.71 9.36
N MET A 58 -0.66 8.49 8.58
CA MET A 58 0.78 8.70 8.83
C MET A 58 1.04 9.55 10.08
N PRO A 59 2.22 9.41 10.72
CA PRO A 59 2.67 10.33 11.75
C PRO A 59 2.50 11.78 11.25
N ASN A 60 1.99 12.66 12.12
CA ASN A 60 1.74 14.07 11.82
C ASN A 60 0.60 14.36 10.83
N THR A 61 -0.18 13.36 10.40
CA THR A 61 -1.42 13.61 9.65
C THR A 61 -2.49 14.16 10.59
N ALA A 62 -2.96 15.37 10.33
CA ALA A 62 -4.11 15.91 11.04
C ALA A 62 -5.36 15.10 10.65
N THR A 63 -5.93 14.36 11.61
CA THR A 63 -7.21 13.66 11.45
C THR A 63 -8.29 14.40 12.23
N THR A 64 -9.50 14.48 11.68
CA THR A 64 -10.67 14.95 12.42
C THR A 64 -11.00 13.97 13.53
N MET A 65 -11.60 14.45 14.64
CA MET A 65 -12.06 13.63 15.77
C MET A 65 -13.32 12.80 15.42
N GLU A 66 -13.41 12.29 14.20
CA GLU A 66 -14.49 11.43 13.76
C GLU A 66 -14.23 9.99 14.22
N ILE A 67 -15.23 9.40 14.86
CA ILE A 67 -15.22 8.00 15.32
C ILE A 67 -15.68 7.11 14.15
N ARG A 68 -14.85 6.15 13.72
CA ARG A 68 -15.18 5.23 12.61
C ARG A 68 -14.94 3.77 13.00
N MET A 69 -15.99 3.07 13.39
CA MET A 69 -15.88 1.69 13.90
C MET A 69 -15.89 0.60 12.81
N ASN A 70 -15.73 0.94 11.53
CA ASN A 70 -15.86 0.00 10.41
C ASN A 70 -14.52 -0.46 9.82
N ASN A 71 -13.39 -0.29 10.51
CA ASN A 71 -12.05 -0.63 10.01
C ASN A 71 -11.65 0.09 8.70
N SER A 72 -12.19 1.30 8.45
CA SER A 72 -11.80 2.11 7.28
C SER A 72 -10.58 2.99 7.53
N ARG A 73 -10.01 2.98 8.74
CA ARG A 73 -8.87 3.83 9.11
C ARG A 73 -7.89 3.06 9.97
N TYR A 74 -6.63 3.03 9.53
CA TYR A 74 -5.55 2.28 10.14
C TYR A 74 -4.43 3.21 10.60
N PHE A 75 -3.97 3.01 11.83
CA PHE A 75 -2.87 3.74 12.45
C PHE A 75 -1.64 2.83 12.49
N PRO A 76 -0.76 2.89 11.47
CA PRO A 76 0.40 2.02 11.37
C PRO A 76 1.50 2.37 12.38
N GLN A 77 2.23 1.33 12.78
CA GLN A 77 3.58 1.45 13.36
C GLN A 77 4.59 1.16 12.26
N PHE A 78 5.71 1.90 12.27
CA PHE A 78 6.77 1.76 11.28
C PHE A 78 8.07 1.28 11.92
N ASP A 79 8.86 0.50 11.18
CA ASP A 79 10.26 0.25 11.52
C ASP A 79 11.19 1.40 11.06
N ALA A 80 12.50 1.23 11.30
CA ALA A 80 13.53 2.19 10.92
C ALA A 80 13.67 2.41 9.41
N ASP A 81 13.27 1.44 8.59
CA ASP A 81 13.26 1.50 7.13
C ASP A 81 11.93 2.04 6.57
N GLY A 82 10.99 2.40 7.45
CA GLY A 82 9.69 2.96 7.08
C GLY A 82 8.68 1.92 6.56
N ARG A 83 8.86 0.64 6.89
CA ARG A 83 7.86 -0.40 6.59
C ARG A 83 6.87 -0.54 7.73
N ILE A 84 5.63 -0.91 7.40
CA ILE A 84 4.55 -1.09 8.36
C ILE A 84 4.77 -2.41 9.09
N THR A 85 4.99 -2.38 10.40
CA THR A 85 5.22 -3.59 11.23
C THR A 85 4.01 -3.99 12.08
N GLY A 86 3.01 -3.10 12.18
CA GLY A 86 1.84 -3.29 13.01
C GLY A 86 0.95 -2.05 13.00
N GLY A 87 0.02 -1.97 13.95
CA GLY A 87 -0.92 -0.85 14.05
C GLY A 87 -2.27 -1.24 14.65
N ARG A 88 -3.26 -0.35 14.49
CA ARG A 88 -4.64 -0.55 14.97
C ARG A 88 -5.67 0.21 14.13
N PHE A 89 -6.89 -0.32 14.07
CA PHE A 89 -8.06 0.38 13.50
C PHE A 89 -8.73 1.31 14.52
N GLN A 90 -9.40 2.38 14.05
CA GLN A 90 -10.21 3.30 14.87
C GLN A 90 -11.21 4.14 14.07
#